data_AF-A0A1Q3SAP7-F1
#
_entry.id   AF-A0A1Q3SAP7-F1
#
_cell.length_a   1.000
_cell.length_b   1.000
_cell.length_c   1.000
_cell.angle_alpha   90.00
_cell.angle_beta   90.00
_cell.angle_gamma   90.00
#
_symmetry.space_group_name_H-M   'P 1'
#
loop_
_entity.id
_entity.type
_entity.pdbx_description
1 polymer ?
#
loop_
_entity_poly.entity_id
_entity_poly.type
_entity_poly.pdbx_seq_one_letter_code
_entity_poly.pdbx_strand_id
1 'polypeptide(L)'
;MPALKSCLPALTNNRFKKHNRIPKLHHILNEEAMKTFYLVVFIITTFFVPKQTQNSRDAVLGKWTNEDKTRVVEFVNTGISYNAIIRKAPDESIVGKNQITDIIYSNGIYNGKVNFPKKGKSYPCRLRIKNDGSIELTVKVGFINKSQIWTRIK
;
A
#
# COMPACT_ATOMS: atom_id res chain seq x y z
N MET A 1 -52.08 -81.69 -41.14
CA MET A 1 -53.05 -80.85 -41.87
C MET A 1 -52.35 -79.55 -42.27
N PRO A 2 -52.39 -79.17 -43.56
CA PRO A 2 -51.61 -78.08 -44.14
C PRO A 2 -52.40 -76.76 -44.18
N ALA A 3 -51.71 -75.63 -44.31
CA ALA A 3 -52.25 -74.46 -45.00
C ALA A 3 -51.11 -73.77 -45.77
N LEU A 4 -51.40 -73.51 -47.04
CA LEU A 4 -50.50 -73.09 -48.12
C LEU A 4 -50.96 -71.70 -48.60
N LYS A 5 -50.01 -70.92 -49.15
CA LYS A 5 -50.18 -69.79 -50.11
C LYS A 5 -50.59 -68.44 -49.48
N SER A 6 -50.14 -67.27 -49.92
CA SER A 6 -49.51 -66.84 -51.20
C SER A 6 -49.11 -65.34 -51.18
N CYS A 7 -48.16 -64.98 -52.07
CA CYS A 7 -47.97 -63.69 -52.81
C CYS A 7 -47.63 -62.38 -52.06
N LEU A 8 -46.41 -61.81 -52.21
CA LEU A 8 -45.91 -60.79 -53.20
C LEU A 8 -46.52 -59.37 -53.03
N PRO A 9 -45.85 -58.22 -53.34
CA PRO A 9 -44.43 -57.91 -53.61
C PRO A 9 -43.85 -56.74 -52.75
N ALA A 10 -42.57 -56.43 -52.99
CA ALA A 10 -41.87 -55.23 -52.51
C ALA A 10 -42.45 -53.91 -53.04
N LEU A 11 -42.52 -52.89 -52.18
CA LEU A 11 -42.53 -51.49 -52.57
C LEU A 11 -41.48 -50.71 -51.77
N THR A 12 -40.43 -50.37 -52.50
CA THR A 12 -39.52 -49.26 -52.20
C THR A 12 -40.34 -47.97 -52.06
N ASN A 13 -40.09 -47.15 -51.03
CA ASN A 13 -39.73 -45.75 -51.26
C ASN A 13 -39.59 -44.93 -49.96
N ASN A 14 -38.80 -43.86 -50.12
CA ASN A 14 -38.82 -42.63 -49.34
C ASN A 14 -38.06 -42.60 -48.02
N ARG A 15 -36.76 -42.31 -48.20
CA ARG A 15 -36.03 -41.24 -47.50
C ARG A 15 -36.95 -40.28 -46.73
N PHE A 16 -36.91 -40.36 -45.41
CA PHE A 16 -37.09 -39.20 -44.53
C PHE A 16 -35.85 -39.07 -43.65
N LYS A 17 -34.86 -38.33 -44.15
CA LYS A 17 -33.78 -37.78 -43.30
C LYS A 17 -34.44 -36.72 -42.41
N LYS A 18 -34.72 -37.07 -41.16
CA LYS A 18 -35.09 -36.07 -40.14
C LYS A 18 -33.83 -35.27 -39.82
N HIS A 19 -33.62 -34.18 -40.55
CA HIS A 19 -32.59 -33.19 -40.21
C HIS A 19 -33.02 -32.46 -38.94
N ASN A 20 -32.61 -33.01 -37.79
CA ASN A 20 -32.57 -32.27 -36.54
C ASN A 20 -31.46 -31.22 -36.66
N ARG A 21 -31.76 -30.06 -37.27
CA ARG A 21 -30.89 -28.88 -37.16
C ARG A 21 -31.07 -28.32 -35.76
N ILE A 22 -30.21 -28.75 -34.84
CA ILE A 22 -30.01 -28.09 -33.55
C ILE A 22 -29.62 -26.62 -33.84
N PRO A 23 -30.27 -25.63 -33.22
CA PRO A 23 -30.02 -24.23 -33.54
C PRO A 23 -28.60 -23.83 -33.11
N LYS A 24 -27.73 -23.58 -34.09
CA LYS A 24 -26.37 -23.01 -33.92
C LYS A 24 -26.38 -21.68 -33.16
N LEU A 25 -27.53 -21.02 -33.06
CA LEU A 25 -27.73 -19.76 -32.35
C LEU A 25 -27.50 -19.88 -30.83
N HIS A 26 -27.88 -21.00 -30.20
CA HIS A 26 -27.69 -21.20 -28.75
C HIS A 26 -26.20 -21.35 -28.38
N HIS A 27 -25.35 -21.79 -29.33
CA HIS A 27 -23.92 -21.98 -29.09
C HIS A 27 -23.12 -20.67 -29.26
N ILE A 28 -23.59 -19.74 -30.10
CA ILE A 28 -22.93 -18.46 -30.39
C ILE A 28 -23.25 -17.40 -29.32
N LEU A 29 -24.49 -17.38 -28.80
CA LEU A 29 -24.89 -16.45 -27.73
C LEU A 29 -24.06 -16.67 -26.44
N ASN A 30 -23.62 -17.90 -26.19
CA ASN A 30 -22.80 -18.22 -25.01
C ASN A 30 -21.35 -17.74 -25.11
N GLU A 31 -20.75 -17.69 -26.30
CA GLU A 31 -19.34 -17.30 -26.43
C GLU A 31 -19.14 -15.79 -26.19
N GLU A 32 -20.01 -14.96 -26.76
CA GLU A 32 -20.01 -13.50 -26.56
C GLU A 32 -20.47 -13.12 -25.15
N ALA A 33 -21.41 -13.87 -24.57
CA ALA A 33 -21.80 -13.73 -23.17
C ALA A 33 -20.66 -14.09 -22.20
N MET A 34 -19.88 -15.13 -22.50
CA MET A 34 -18.71 -15.53 -21.70
C MET A 34 -17.56 -14.51 -21.79
N LYS A 35 -17.32 -13.92 -22.97
CA LYS A 35 -16.35 -12.82 -23.14
C LYS A 35 -16.77 -11.57 -22.36
N THR A 36 -18.06 -11.22 -22.41
CA THR A 36 -18.63 -10.08 -21.67
C THR A 36 -18.59 -10.33 -20.15
N PHE A 37 -18.87 -11.56 -19.71
CA PHE A 37 -18.75 -11.96 -18.31
C PHE A 37 -17.30 -11.87 -17.81
N TYR A 38 -16.33 -12.36 -18.58
CA TYR A 38 -14.92 -12.25 -18.25
C TYR A 38 -14.44 -10.79 -18.18
N LEU A 39 -14.89 -9.92 -19.10
CA LEU A 39 -14.58 -8.49 -19.05
C LEU A 39 -15.17 -7.81 -17.82
N VAL A 40 -16.41 -8.13 -17.43
CA VAL A 40 -17.06 -7.55 -16.25
C VAL A 40 -16.41 -8.06 -14.95
N VAL A 41 -16.08 -9.35 -14.86
CA VAL A 41 -15.35 -9.93 -13.72
C VAL A 41 -13.96 -9.31 -13.60
N PHE A 42 -13.24 -9.12 -14.71
CA PHE A 42 -11.94 -8.46 -14.72
C PHE A 42 -12.03 -7.01 -14.20
N ILE A 43 -13.02 -6.23 -14.64
CA ILE A 43 -13.22 -4.85 -14.15
C ILE A 43 -13.53 -4.82 -12.64
N ILE A 44 -14.38 -5.71 -12.13
CA ILE A 44 -14.76 -5.77 -10.70
C ILE A 44 -13.55 -6.12 -9.81
N THR A 45 -12.63 -6.97 -10.28
CA THR A 45 -11.44 -7.36 -9.49
C THR A 45 -10.43 -6.23 -9.28
N THR A 46 -10.40 -5.21 -10.14
CA THR A 46 -9.41 -4.12 -10.04
C THR A 46 -9.74 -3.06 -8.99
N PHE A 47 -10.98 -3.01 -8.48
CA PHE A 47 -11.42 -2.05 -7.48
C PHE A 47 -11.08 -2.44 -6.03
N PHE A 48 -10.63 -3.68 -5.78
CA PHE A 48 -10.27 -4.18 -4.45
C PHE A 48 -8.76 -4.38 -4.25
N VAL A 49 -7.93 -3.44 -4.73
CA VAL A 49 -6.54 -3.40 -4.25
C VAL A 49 -6.56 -2.71 -2.88
N PRO A 50 -6.28 -3.42 -1.76
CA PRO A 50 -6.08 -2.75 -0.50
C PRO A 50 -4.91 -1.77 -0.69
N LYS A 51 -5.14 -0.47 -0.41
CA LYS A 51 -4.06 0.51 -0.39
C LYS A 51 -3.06 0.03 0.64
N GLN A 52 -1.96 -0.54 0.17
CA GLN A 52 -0.87 -1.00 1.02
C GLN A 52 -0.36 0.22 1.77
N THR A 53 -0.66 0.32 3.05
CA THR A 53 -0.11 1.35 3.93
C THR A 53 1.41 1.26 3.78
N GLN A 54 2.02 2.31 3.21
CA GLN A 54 3.49 2.46 3.19
C GLN A 54 4.01 2.12 4.58
N ASN A 55 5.10 1.36 4.69
CA ASN A 55 5.73 0.99 5.97
C ASN A 55 5.79 2.21 6.89
N SER A 56 4.80 2.34 7.78
CA SER A 56 4.47 3.60 8.45
C SER A 56 5.57 4.04 9.42
N ARG A 57 6.41 3.08 9.79
CA ARG A 57 7.61 3.21 10.60
C ARG A 57 8.72 4.01 9.93
N ASP A 58 8.92 3.86 8.62
CA ASP A 58 10.03 4.52 7.93
C ASP A 58 9.64 5.90 7.40
N ALA A 59 8.40 6.33 7.66
CA ALA A 59 7.89 7.63 7.27
C ALA A 59 8.65 8.81 7.92
N VAL A 60 9.44 8.56 8.97
CA VAL A 60 10.32 9.57 9.58
C VAL A 60 11.61 9.83 8.78
N LEU A 61 12.05 8.88 7.95
CA LEU A 61 13.34 8.97 7.25
C LEU A 61 13.43 10.17 6.31
N GLY A 62 14.64 10.69 6.12
CA GLY A 62 14.95 11.80 5.23
C GLY A 62 15.21 13.12 5.96
N LYS A 63 15.24 14.22 5.19
CA LYS A 63 15.62 15.55 5.68
C LYS A 63 14.41 16.40 6.07
N TRP A 64 14.57 17.11 7.19
CA TRP A 64 13.52 17.94 7.77
C TRP A 64 14.11 19.24 8.28
N THR A 65 13.31 20.31 8.22
CA THR A 65 13.70 21.62 8.72
C THR A 65 12.74 22.13 9.78
N ASN A 66 13.24 22.91 10.73
CA ASN A 66 12.39 23.65 11.67
C ASN A 66 11.58 24.76 11.00
N GLU A 67 10.57 25.26 11.72
CA GLU A 67 9.75 26.44 11.40
C GLU A 67 10.58 27.61 10.83
N ASP A 68 11.66 28.00 11.51
CA ASP A 68 12.50 29.15 11.09
C ASP A 68 13.45 28.84 9.92
N LYS A 69 13.48 27.60 9.42
CA LYS A 69 14.36 27.13 8.34
C LYS A 69 15.87 27.29 8.59
N THR A 70 16.26 27.45 9.85
CA THR A 70 17.64 27.64 10.28
C THR A 70 18.37 26.33 10.58
N ARG A 71 17.63 25.27 10.89
CA ARG A 71 18.14 23.96 11.28
C ARG A 71 17.58 22.86 10.39
N VAL A 72 18.47 22.11 9.76
CA VAL A 72 18.12 20.90 9.01
C VAL A 72 18.66 19.68 9.75
N VAL A 73 17.80 18.69 9.93
CA VAL A 73 18.18 17.37 10.41
C VAL A 73 17.89 16.30 9.36
N GLU A 74 18.60 15.19 9.42
CA GLU A 74 18.32 14.00 8.63
C GLU A 74 18.10 12.80 9.53
N PHE A 75 16.93 12.17 9.42
CA PHE A 75 16.66 10.91 10.10
C PHE A 75 17.22 9.76 9.27
N VAL A 76 18.03 8.93 9.93
CA VAL A 76 18.70 7.77 9.34
C VAL A 76 18.36 6.51 10.13
N ASN A 77 18.24 5.38 9.44
CA ASN A 77 18.05 4.07 10.05
C ASN A 77 19.41 3.52 10.52
N THR A 78 19.49 3.01 11.75
CA THR A 78 20.68 2.36 12.33
C THR A 78 20.57 0.84 12.37
N GLY A 79 19.49 0.29 11.82
CA GLY A 79 19.14 -1.14 11.83
C GLY A 79 18.08 -1.47 12.87
N ILE A 80 18.32 -1.07 14.13
CA ILE A 80 17.40 -1.35 15.27
C ILE A 80 16.56 -0.12 15.63
N SER A 81 17.12 1.07 15.43
CA SER A 81 16.50 2.35 15.80
C SER A 81 16.74 3.39 14.71
N TYR A 82 16.35 4.63 14.99
CA TYR A 82 16.67 5.77 14.14
C TYR A 82 17.46 6.82 14.93
N ASN A 83 18.26 7.60 14.21
CA ASN A 83 18.92 8.79 14.73
C ASN A 83 18.60 9.99 13.82
N ALA A 84 18.61 11.20 14.39
CA ALA A 84 18.52 12.44 13.62
C ALA A 84 19.86 13.19 13.69
N ILE A 85 20.54 13.35 12.55
CA ILE A 85 21.84 14.02 12.42
C ILE A 85 21.62 15.46 12.01
N ILE A 86 22.33 16.41 12.62
CA ILE A 86 22.29 17.83 12.22
C ILE A 86 23.03 17.99 10.89
N ARG A 87 22.33 18.43 9.84
CA ARG A 87 22.91 18.72 8.52
C ARG A 87 23.14 20.20 8.26
N LYS A 88 22.37 21.07 8.91
CA LYS A 88 22.53 22.53 8.86
C LYS A 88 22.13 23.12 10.21
N ALA A 89 22.88 24.10 10.69
CA ALA A 89 22.54 24.91 11.85
C ALA A 89 23.25 26.28 11.74
N PRO A 90 22.77 27.33 12.44
CA PRO A 90 23.47 28.61 12.49
C PRO A 90 24.85 28.52 13.16
N ASP A 91 24.99 27.58 14.10
CA ASP A 91 26.26 27.24 14.69
C ASP A 91 26.78 25.96 14.01
N GLU A 92 27.88 26.09 13.27
CA GLU A 92 28.46 24.99 12.50
C GLU A 92 29.13 23.94 13.39
N SER A 93 29.53 24.29 14.62
CA SER A 93 30.23 23.37 15.55
C SER A 93 29.41 22.16 16.00
N ILE A 94 28.11 22.18 15.72
CA ILE A 94 27.17 21.09 16.04
C ILE A 94 26.69 20.34 14.81
N VAL A 95 27.08 20.74 13.60
CA VAL A 95 26.79 19.99 12.37
C VAL A 95 27.48 18.62 12.43
N GLY A 96 26.79 17.59 11.94
CA GLY A 96 27.24 16.20 12.01
C GLY A 96 26.94 15.49 13.33
N LYS A 97 26.63 16.22 14.41
CA LYS A 97 26.23 15.61 15.70
C LYS A 97 24.80 15.09 15.65
N ASN A 98 24.50 14.09 16.47
CA ASN A 98 23.14 13.59 16.63
C ASN A 98 22.29 14.57 17.44
N GLN A 99 21.27 15.15 16.81
CA GLN A 99 20.23 15.97 17.44
C GLN A 99 19.27 15.10 18.27
N ILE A 100 18.94 13.91 17.76
CA ILE A 100 18.04 12.94 18.41
C ILE A 100 18.65 11.54 18.26
N THR A 101 18.64 10.76 19.34
CA THR A 101 19.14 9.37 19.36
C THR A 101 18.11 8.39 19.89
N ASP A 102 18.38 7.11 19.66
CA ASP A 102 17.63 5.96 20.20
C ASP A 102 16.14 6.01 19.86
N ILE A 103 15.81 6.44 18.63
CA ILE A 103 14.42 6.61 18.24
C ILE A 103 13.81 5.24 17.95
N ILE A 104 12.79 4.88 18.70
CA ILE A 104 12.04 3.63 18.56
C ILE A 104 10.60 3.97 18.19
N TYR A 105 10.12 3.36 17.11
CA TYR A 105 8.74 3.49 16.67
C TYR A 105 7.85 2.45 17.36
N SER A 106 6.75 2.92 17.96
CA SER A 106 5.71 2.09 18.53
C SER A 106 4.36 2.78 18.39
N ASN A 107 3.38 2.10 17.80
CA ASN A 107 1.99 2.55 17.70
C ASN A 107 1.81 3.99 17.16
N GLY A 108 2.44 4.30 16.02
CA GLY A 108 2.34 5.63 15.39
C GLY A 108 3.18 6.72 16.05
N ILE A 109 3.99 6.36 17.05
CA ILE A 109 4.77 7.29 17.86
C ILE A 109 6.24 6.89 17.82
N TYR A 110 7.11 7.87 17.61
CA TYR A 110 8.56 7.71 17.69
C TYR A 110 9.03 8.24 19.04
N ASN A 111 9.63 7.42 19.90
CA ASN A 111 10.18 7.86 21.19
C ASN A 111 11.69 7.81 21.15
N GLY A 112 12.37 8.84 21.65
CA GLY A 112 13.83 8.91 21.66
C GLY A 112 14.35 9.94 22.66
N LYS A 113 15.57 10.43 22.44
CA LYS A 113 16.20 11.46 23.27
C LYS A 113 16.74 12.60 22.42
N VAL A 114 16.32 13.84 22.70
CA VAL A 114 16.94 15.03 22.10
C VAL A 114 18.22 15.36 22.87
N ASN A 115 19.32 15.49 22.15
CA ASN A 115 20.59 15.96 22.69
C ASN A 115 20.71 17.47 22.50
N PHE A 116 21.25 18.15 23.51
CA PHE A 116 21.64 19.56 23.46
C PHE A 116 23.16 19.62 23.54
N PRO A 117 23.89 19.50 22.39
CA PRO A 117 25.33 19.30 22.39
C PRO A 117 26.10 20.40 23.12
N LYS A 118 25.62 21.65 23.05
CA LYS A 118 26.23 22.79 23.76
C LYS A 118 26.20 22.66 25.28
N LYS A 119 25.17 22.01 25.82
CA LYS A 119 24.94 21.89 27.27
C LYS A 119 25.33 20.52 27.80
N GLY A 120 25.67 19.57 26.93
CA GLY A 120 25.92 18.18 27.31
C GLY A 120 24.72 17.50 27.98
N LYS A 121 23.49 17.94 27.67
CA LYS A 121 22.26 17.40 28.28
C LYS A 121 21.40 16.71 27.24
N SER A 122 20.66 15.70 27.68
CA SER A 122 19.69 14.99 26.84
C SER A 122 18.35 14.88 27.56
N TYR A 123 17.26 14.95 26.81
CA TYR A 123 15.90 14.90 27.34
C TYR A 123 15.04 13.96 26.51
N PRO A 124 14.11 13.22 27.15
CA PRO A 124 13.19 12.35 26.42
C PRO A 124 12.32 13.16 25.47
N CYS A 125 12.11 12.63 24.27
CA CYS A 125 11.29 13.24 23.25
C CYS A 125 10.35 12.24 22.60
N ARG A 126 9.33 12.80 21.96
CA ARG A 126 8.38 12.09 21.12
C ARG A 126 8.26 12.80 19.78
N LEU A 127 8.19 12.03 18.70
CA LEU A 127 7.82 12.53 17.38
C LEU A 127 6.50 11.91 16.91
N ARG A 128 5.69 12.72 16.25
CA ARG A 128 4.45 12.31 15.58
C ARG A 128 4.40 12.91 14.19
N ILE A 129 4.07 12.10 13.18
CA ILE A 129 3.80 12.60 11.84
C ILE A 129 2.33 13.04 11.81
N LYS A 130 2.09 14.31 11.50
CA LYS A 130 0.75 14.90 11.38
C LYS A 130 0.13 14.54 10.02
N ASN A 131 -1.17 14.78 9.89
CA ASN A 131 -1.92 14.50 8.67
C ASN A 131 -1.41 15.28 7.45
N ASP A 132 -0.80 16.45 7.66
CA ASP A 132 -0.18 17.27 6.61
C ASP A 132 1.24 16.78 6.23
N GLY A 133 1.71 15.68 6.83
CA GLY A 133 3.04 15.11 6.62
C GLY A 133 4.16 15.80 7.40
N SER A 134 3.86 16.83 8.22
CA SER A 134 4.84 17.45 9.12
C SER A 134 5.15 16.56 10.32
N ILE A 135 6.31 16.79 10.97
CA ILE A 135 6.67 16.18 12.23
C ILE A 135 6.39 17.15 13.37
N GLU A 136 5.65 16.70 14.38
CA GLU A 136 5.64 17.33 15.71
C GLU A 136 6.69 16.68 16.59
N LEU A 137 7.69 17.46 17.00
CA LEU A 137 8.66 17.06 18.00
C LEU A 137 8.24 17.62 19.37
N THR A 138 8.01 16.77 20.36
CA THR A 138 7.77 17.17 21.76
C THR A 138 8.91 16.71 22.65
N VAL A 139 9.50 17.62 23.42
CA VAL A 139 10.59 17.37 24.37
C VAL A 139 10.09 17.61 25.79
N LYS A 140 10.29 16.63 26.68
CA LYS A 140 9.94 16.76 28.10
C LYS A 140 11.15 17.21 28.91
N VAL A 141 11.10 18.42 29.45
CA VAL A 141 12.13 19.01 30.30
C VAL A 141 11.57 19.15 31.71
N GLY A 142 11.87 18.19 32.57
CA GLY A 142 11.27 18.11 33.91
C GLY A 142 9.75 17.90 33.82
N PHE A 143 8.98 18.83 34.37
CA PHE A 143 7.52 18.82 34.36
C PHE A 143 6.89 19.52 33.14
N ILE A 144 7.69 20.15 32.28
CA ILE A 144 7.21 20.95 31.14
C ILE A 144 7.47 20.20 29.83
N ASN A 145 6.49 20.21 28.93
CA ASN A 145 6.66 19.78 27.54
C ASN A 145 6.87 21.01 26.65
N LYS A 146 7.83 20.94 25.74
CA LYS A 146 8.01 21.92 24.65
C LYS A 146 7.83 21.21 23.32
N SER A 147 7.10 21.82 22.39
CA SER A 147 6.85 21.26 21.06
C SER A 147 7.40 22.16 19.96
N GLN A 148 7.73 21.56 18.82
CA GLN A 148 8.20 22.24 17.62
C GLN A 148 7.72 21.49 16.37
N ILE A 149 7.42 22.22 15.30
CA ILE A 149 6.99 21.62 14.02
C ILE A 149 8.13 21.60 13.02
N TRP A 150 8.37 20.43 12.43
CA TRP A 150 9.38 20.23 11.39
C TRP A 150 8.71 19.84 10.08
N THR A 151 9.16 20.46 8.99
CA THR A 151 8.63 20.23 7.64
C THR A 151 9.64 19.47 6.80
N ARG A 152 9.15 18.57 5.95
CA ARG A 152 9.99 17.74 5.09
C ARG A 152 10.64 18.60 4.02
N ILE A 153 11.94 18.41 3.81
CA ILE A 153 12.67 19.00 2.68
C ILE A 153 12.55 18.03 1.51
N LYS A 154 12.05 18.51 0.38
CA LYS A 154 11.99 17.75 -0.87
C LYS A 154 13.34 17.75 -1.57
#